data_AF-A0A1S1LMR9-F1
#
_entry.id   AF-A0A1S1LMR9-F1
#
_cell.length_a   1.000
_cell.length_b   1.000
_cell.length_c   1.000
_cell.angle_alpha   90.00
_cell.angle_beta   90.00
_cell.angle_gamma   90.00
#
_symmetry.space_group_name_H-M   'P 1'
#
loop_
_entity.id
_entity.type
_entity.pdbx_description
1 polymer ?
#
loop_
_entity_poly.entity_id
_entity_poly.type
_entity_poly.pdbx_seq_one_letter_code
_entity_poly.pdbx_strand_id
1 'polypeptide(L)'
;MSMNTVALELVPPNVDGGLEKASEELQKLSRFSAEFGIDGRIDHVMIPSMIVEDADRPLEMKPKLDVVDYWSIIRSELPTMRGLCTQVTSFSDETSLRSRLTGLTEAGMDGVIFVGVPRTMSDGDGSGIPPTDALSKFDDIVDNRGVILIPTRSGEQGRFSFKCDKGATFAMTQLLYSDAVVGFLQEFARATEHRPEVLLSFGFVPKLESKVGLIDWLIQDPGNEAVAREQDFVKSLAACEPDVRRPQLVDLYKRVIDGVADLGFPLSVHFEAPYGLAKPAFETFAEMLEYWSPVPATS
;
A
#
# COMPACT_ATOMS: atom_id res chain seq x y z
N MET A 1 -3.52 -16.92 -7.37
CA MET A 1 -2.40 -16.76 -8.33
C MET A 1 -1.67 -15.47 -7.98
N SER A 2 -0.36 -15.35 -8.22
CA SER A 2 0.34 -14.08 -7.98
C SER A 2 -0.12 -13.03 -8.99
N MET A 3 -0.29 -11.79 -8.52
CA MET A 3 -0.72 -10.65 -9.31
C MET A 3 0.41 -10.08 -10.17
N ASN A 4 1.67 -10.14 -9.69
CA ASN A 4 2.89 -9.67 -10.36
C ASN A 4 2.69 -8.29 -11.02
N THR A 5 2.34 -7.32 -10.19
CA THR A 5 1.77 -6.03 -10.57
C THR A 5 2.57 -4.84 -10.04
N VAL A 6 2.43 -3.72 -10.73
CA VAL A 6 2.74 -2.40 -10.19
C VAL A 6 1.42 -1.70 -9.84
N ALA A 7 1.19 -1.53 -8.55
CA ALA A 7 0.06 -0.79 -8.01
C ALA A 7 0.45 0.65 -7.70
N LEU A 8 -0.46 1.60 -7.92
CA LEU A 8 -0.35 2.98 -7.44
C LEU A 8 -1.48 3.28 -6.45
N GLU A 9 -1.15 3.81 -5.28
CA GLU A 9 -2.15 4.26 -4.31
C GLU A 9 -2.91 5.47 -4.85
N LEU A 10 -4.25 5.37 -4.87
CA LEU A 10 -5.13 6.49 -5.12
C LEU A 10 -6.11 6.64 -3.94
N VAL A 11 -5.81 7.60 -3.06
CA VAL A 11 -6.72 7.96 -1.97
C VAL A 11 -8.01 8.54 -2.54
N PRO A 12 -9.20 8.06 -2.13
CA PRO A 12 -10.45 8.64 -2.59
C PRO A 12 -10.51 10.15 -2.34
N PRO A 13 -11.05 10.95 -3.28
CA PRO A 13 -11.21 12.37 -3.10
C PRO A 13 -12.28 12.67 -2.04
N ASN A 14 -12.28 13.90 -1.52
CA ASN A 14 -13.30 14.34 -0.57
C ASN A 14 -14.65 14.48 -1.26
N VAL A 15 -15.74 14.19 -0.54
CA VAL A 15 -17.12 14.29 -1.06
C VAL A 15 -17.41 15.68 -1.63
N ASP A 16 -16.96 16.75 -0.97
CA ASP A 16 -17.18 18.15 -1.38
C ASP A 16 -16.53 18.52 -2.72
N GLY A 17 -15.66 17.66 -3.28
CA GLY A 17 -15.09 17.81 -4.62
C GLY A 17 -15.63 16.85 -5.67
N GLY A 18 -16.40 15.83 -5.24
CA GLY A 18 -17.13 14.90 -6.09
C GLY A 18 -16.34 14.29 -7.26
N LEU A 19 -17.06 14.05 -8.34
CA LEU A 19 -16.59 13.46 -9.60
C LEU A 19 -15.50 14.30 -10.28
N GLU A 20 -15.57 15.63 -10.17
CA GLU A 20 -14.62 16.53 -10.84
C GLU A 20 -13.20 16.34 -10.31
N LYS A 21 -13.02 16.33 -8.97
CA LYS A 21 -11.69 16.08 -8.38
C LYS A 21 -11.18 14.68 -8.65
N ALA A 22 -12.07 13.68 -8.70
CA ALA A 22 -11.69 12.32 -9.08
C ALA A 22 -11.11 12.33 -10.50
N SER A 23 -11.82 12.92 -11.47
CA SER A 23 -11.37 13.03 -12.86
C SER A 23 -10.06 13.82 -13.00
N GLU A 24 -9.88 14.92 -12.25
CA GLU A 24 -8.64 15.69 -12.26
C GLU A 24 -7.42 14.86 -11.83
N GLU A 25 -7.55 14.03 -10.79
CA GLU A 25 -6.47 13.15 -10.34
C GLU A 25 -6.18 12.04 -11.38
N LEU A 26 -7.21 11.47 -12.01
CA LEU A 26 -7.03 10.46 -13.06
C LEU A 26 -6.40 11.03 -14.33
N GLN A 27 -6.75 12.25 -14.71
CA GLN A 27 -6.08 12.98 -15.78
C GLN A 27 -4.61 13.28 -15.45
N LYS A 28 -4.29 13.59 -14.18
CA LYS A 28 -2.89 13.73 -13.74
C LYS A 28 -2.14 12.42 -13.85
N LEU A 29 -2.74 11.31 -13.39
CA LEU A 29 -2.18 9.97 -13.53
C LEU A 29 -1.83 9.68 -15.00
N SER A 30 -2.80 9.77 -15.91
CA SER A 30 -2.58 9.51 -17.34
C SER A 30 -1.50 10.42 -17.94
N ARG A 31 -1.54 11.72 -17.60
CA ARG A 31 -0.54 12.68 -18.11
C ARG A 31 0.86 12.37 -17.60
N PHE A 32 1.03 12.15 -16.30
CA PHE A 32 2.36 11.89 -15.74
C PHE A 32 2.89 10.52 -16.16
N SER A 33 2.04 9.48 -16.23
CA SER A 33 2.43 8.18 -16.76
C SER A 33 2.94 8.26 -18.20
N ALA A 34 2.23 8.98 -19.07
CA ALA A 34 2.67 9.20 -20.45
C ALA A 34 3.95 10.03 -20.53
N GLU A 35 4.05 11.12 -19.75
CA GLU A 35 5.20 12.02 -19.74
C GLU A 35 6.51 11.30 -19.35
N PHE A 36 6.45 10.37 -18.41
CA PHE A 36 7.62 9.62 -17.92
C PHE A 36 7.74 8.20 -18.47
N GLY A 37 6.95 7.83 -19.48
CA GLY A 37 7.07 6.53 -20.16
C GLY A 37 6.72 5.31 -19.29
N ILE A 38 5.86 5.49 -18.29
CA ILE A 38 5.35 4.40 -17.44
C ILE A 38 3.86 4.07 -17.71
N ASP A 39 3.31 4.63 -18.79
CA ASP A 39 1.99 4.23 -19.29
C ASP A 39 1.94 2.72 -19.56
N GLY A 40 0.85 2.08 -19.12
CA GLY A 40 0.69 0.63 -19.19
C GLY A 40 1.61 -0.20 -18.28
N ARG A 41 2.54 0.43 -17.53
CA ARG A 41 3.37 -0.26 -16.54
C ARG A 41 2.72 -0.33 -15.16
N ILE A 42 1.87 0.64 -14.83
CA ILE A 42 0.99 0.61 -13.66
C ILE A 42 -0.32 -0.05 -14.11
N ASP A 43 -0.61 -1.22 -13.57
CA ASP A 43 -1.74 -2.06 -13.97
C ASP A 43 -2.74 -2.27 -12.83
N HIS A 44 -2.40 -1.84 -11.61
CA HIS A 44 -3.33 -1.73 -10.49
C HIS A 44 -3.40 -0.32 -9.90
N VAL A 45 -4.57 0.02 -9.39
CA VAL A 45 -4.72 1.03 -8.33
C VAL A 45 -4.96 0.34 -7.00
N MET A 46 -4.37 0.88 -5.94
CA MET A 46 -4.69 0.50 -4.57
C MET A 46 -5.50 1.62 -3.93
N ILE A 47 -6.73 1.34 -3.53
CA ILE A 47 -7.65 2.33 -2.96
C ILE A 47 -7.79 2.07 -1.45
N PRO A 48 -7.29 2.96 -0.59
CA PRO A 48 -7.45 2.78 0.84
C PRO A 48 -8.91 3.05 1.26
N SER A 49 -9.49 2.13 2.05
CA SER A 49 -10.74 2.38 2.77
C SER A 49 -10.45 3.26 3.97
N MET A 50 -10.68 4.55 3.77
CA MET A 50 -10.41 5.59 4.75
C MET A 50 -11.39 5.54 5.93
N ILE A 51 -10.87 5.49 7.16
CA ILE A 51 -11.63 5.61 8.42
C ILE A 51 -11.14 6.81 9.22
N VAL A 52 -11.86 7.21 10.27
CA VAL A 52 -11.37 8.26 11.16
C VAL A 52 -10.05 7.83 11.82
N GLU A 53 -9.03 8.66 11.64
CA GLU A 53 -7.68 8.47 12.17
C GLU A 53 -7.48 9.22 13.50
N ASP A 54 -6.30 9.05 14.10
CA ASP A 54 -5.95 9.69 15.37
C ASP A 54 -5.99 11.24 15.27
N ALA A 55 -6.38 11.88 16.37
CA ALA A 55 -6.58 13.33 16.44
C ALA A 55 -5.30 14.16 16.24
N ASP A 56 -4.12 13.53 16.36
CA ASP A 56 -2.82 14.15 16.15
C ASP A 56 -2.33 14.05 14.69
N ARG A 57 -3.13 13.47 13.78
CA ARG A 57 -2.82 13.43 12.35
C ARG A 57 -2.60 14.85 11.82
N PRO A 58 -1.48 15.14 11.13
CA PRO A 58 -1.11 16.52 10.75
C PRO A 58 -1.97 17.10 9.62
N LEU A 59 -2.75 16.26 8.93
CA LEU A 59 -3.70 16.69 7.91
C LEU A 59 -5.12 16.28 8.30
N GLU A 60 -6.03 17.26 8.29
CA GLU A 60 -7.44 17.04 8.55
C GLU A 60 -8.02 16.02 7.57
N MET A 61 -8.69 15.02 8.12
CA MET A 61 -9.37 13.99 7.36
C MET A 61 -10.82 14.38 7.11
N LYS A 62 -11.11 14.80 5.87
CA LYS A 62 -12.47 15.11 5.42
C LYS A 62 -13.19 13.85 4.96
N PRO A 63 -14.54 13.83 4.98
CA PRO A 63 -15.32 12.73 4.40
C PRO A 63 -14.90 12.43 2.97
N LYS A 64 -14.62 11.16 2.71
CA LYS A 64 -14.12 10.64 1.43
C LYS A 64 -15.23 9.92 0.66
N LEU A 65 -15.12 9.84 -0.65
CA LEU A 65 -15.95 8.94 -1.45
C LEU A 65 -15.74 7.49 -0.98
N ASP A 66 -16.78 6.67 -1.08
CA ASP A 66 -16.65 5.24 -0.87
C ASP A 66 -15.73 4.61 -1.93
N VAL A 67 -15.04 3.53 -1.55
CA VAL A 67 -14.13 2.79 -2.44
C VAL A 67 -14.86 2.33 -3.71
N VAL A 68 -16.09 1.80 -3.62
CA VAL A 68 -16.84 1.29 -4.78
C VAL A 68 -17.24 2.44 -5.70
N ASP A 69 -17.65 3.57 -5.14
CA ASP A 69 -17.99 4.77 -5.91
C ASP A 69 -16.77 5.30 -6.66
N TYR A 70 -15.63 5.41 -5.98
CA TYR A 70 -14.40 5.88 -6.61
C TYR A 70 -13.88 4.90 -7.66
N TRP A 71 -13.95 3.60 -7.38
CA TRP A 71 -13.57 2.55 -8.32
C TRP A 71 -14.41 2.58 -9.61
N SER A 72 -15.71 2.85 -9.49
CA SER A 72 -16.60 3.01 -10.64
C SER A 72 -16.12 4.14 -11.58
N ILE A 73 -15.67 5.26 -11.00
CA ILE A 73 -15.10 6.39 -11.76
C ILE A 73 -13.80 5.96 -12.44
N ILE A 74 -12.89 5.32 -11.69
CA ILE A 74 -11.60 4.86 -12.21
C ILE A 74 -11.80 3.93 -13.40
N ARG A 75 -12.67 2.92 -13.29
CA ARG A 75 -12.91 2.00 -14.42
C ARG A 75 -13.53 2.67 -15.63
N SER A 76 -14.30 3.74 -15.44
CA SER A 76 -14.87 4.50 -16.56
C SER A 76 -13.80 5.27 -17.34
N GLU A 77 -12.78 5.79 -16.67
CA GLU A 77 -11.71 6.58 -17.31
C GLU A 77 -10.50 5.73 -17.72
N LEU A 78 -10.21 4.66 -16.96
CA LEU A 78 -9.08 3.75 -17.12
C LEU A 78 -9.58 2.29 -17.17
N PRO A 79 -10.23 1.86 -18.27
CA PRO A 79 -10.95 0.60 -18.34
C PRO A 79 -10.07 -0.66 -18.25
N THR A 80 -8.77 -0.53 -18.45
CA THR A 80 -7.80 -1.63 -18.32
C THR A 80 -7.16 -1.70 -16.94
N MET A 81 -7.42 -0.73 -16.07
CA MET A 81 -6.88 -0.70 -14.71
C MET A 81 -7.54 -1.77 -13.86
N ARG A 82 -6.75 -2.46 -13.03
CA ARG A 82 -7.22 -3.43 -12.03
C ARG A 82 -7.23 -2.80 -10.65
N GLY A 83 -7.98 -3.38 -9.72
CA GLY A 83 -8.28 -2.73 -8.44
C GLY A 83 -7.93 -3.57 -7.22
N LEU A 84 -7.15 -3.00 -6.31
CA LEU A 84 -7.01 -3.47 -4.93
C LEU A 84 -7.62 -2.45 -3.99
N CYS A 85 -8.08 -2.91 -2.82
CA CYS A 85 -8.45 -1.97 -1.76
C CYS A 85 -8.03 -2.46 -0.38
N THR A 86 -7.82 -1.54 0.55
CA THR A 86 -7.82 -1.91 1.97
C THR A 86 -9.26 -1.95 2.48
N GLN A 87 -9.55 -2.81 3.46
CA GLN A 87 -10.84 -2.85 4.15
C GLN A 87 -10.62 -3.05 5.64
N VAL A 88 -11.05 -2.07 6.42
CA VAL A 88 -11.07 -2.20 7.88
C VAL A 88 -12.19 -3.15 8.27
N THR A 89 -11.86 -4.20 9.03
CA THR A 89 -12.83 -5.26 9.39
C THR A 89 -13.31 -5.13 10.83
N SER A 90 -12.52 -4.51 11.70
CA SER A 90 -12.71 -4.49 13.15
C SER A 90 -13.97 -3.74 13.63
N PHE A 91 -14.71 -3.08 12.75
CA PHE A 91 -15.93 -2.34 13.06
C PHE A 91 -17.18 -2.87 12.36
N SER A 92 -17.07 -3.99 11.63
CA SER A 92 -18.19 -4.60 10.92
C SER A 92 -18.48 -5.98 11.49
N ASP A 93 -19.75 -6.27 11.73
CA ASP A 93 -20.19 -7.65 11.97
C ASP A 93 -20.03 -8.49 10.70
N GLU A 94 -20.18 -9.80 10.85
CA GLU A 94 -20.02 -10.75 9.75
C GLU A 94 -20.97 -10.49 8.57
N THR A 95 -22.21 -10.10 8.83
CA THR A 95 -23.22 -9.92 7.77
C THR A 95 -22.90 -8.67 6.96
N SER A 96 -22.60 -7.57 7.65
CA SER A 96 -22.18 -6.32 7.02
C SER A 96 -20.88 -6.48 6.25
N LEU A 97 -19.88 -7.14 6.82
CA LEU A 97 -18.59 -7.36 6.16
C LEU A 97 -18.74 -8.29 4.94
N ARG A 98 -19.52 -9.37 5.04
CA ARG A 98 -19.83 -10.25 3.90
C ARG A 98 -20.46 -9.46 2.74
N SER A 99 -21.49 -8.67 3.03
CA SER A 99 -22.15 -7.82 2.03
C SER A 99 -21.17 -6.83 1.38
N ARG A 100 -20.31 -6.20 2.18
CA ARG A 100 -19.27 -5.28 1.70
C ARG A 100 -18.28 -5.96 0.76
N LEU A 101 -17.75 -7.13 1.14
CA LEU A 101 -16.78 -7.87 0.34
C LEU A 101 -17.41 -8.39 -0.95
N THR A 102 -18.65 -8.89 -0.91
CA THR A 102 -19.39 -9.27 -2.12
C THR A 102 -19.53 -8.07 -3.06
N GLY A 103 -19.91 -6.89 -2.56
CA GLY A 103 -20.01 -5.69 -3.38
C GLY A 103 -18.68 -5.26 -4.01
N LEU A 104 -17.56 -5.39 -3.29
CA LEU A 104 -16.21 -5.11 -3.83
C LEU A 104 -15.82 -6.10 -4.94
N THR A 105 -16.02 -7.41 -4.70
CA THR A 105 -15.73 -8.45 -5.69
C THR A 105 -16.62 -8.33 -6.93
N GLU A 106 -17.93 -8.10 -6.76
CA GLU A 106 -18.87 -7.89 -7.88
C GLU A 106 -18.55 -6.60 -8.68
N ALA A 107 -17.98 -5.59 -8.03
CA ALA A 107 -17.46 -4.40 -8.70
C ALA A 107 -16.15 -4.66 -9.47
N GLY A 108 -15.58 -5.87 -9.38
CA GLY A 108 -14.38 -6.29 -10.11
C GLY A 108 -13.07 -5.85 -9.44
N MET A 109 -13.05 -5.75 -8.11
CA MET A 109 -11.78 -5.66 -7.38
C MET A 109 -11.07 -7.02 -7.38
N ASP A 110 -9.78 -7.02 -7.71
CA ASP A 110 -8.95 -8.22 -7.77
C ASP A 110 -8.60 -8.73 -6.36
N GLY A 111 -8.54 -7.86 -5.35
CA GLY A 111 -8.12 -8.24 -4.01
C GLY A 111 -8.41 -7.22 -2.91
N VAL A 112 -8.44 -7.71 -1.68
CA VAL A 112 -8.72 -6.91 -0.48
C VAL A 112 -7.64 -7.13 0.56
N ILE A 113 -7.03 -6.05 1.05
CA ILE A 113 -6.12 -6.06 2.19
C ILE A 113 -6.94 -5.84 3.46
N PHE A 114 -7.01 -6.83 4.35
CA PHE A 114 -7.73 -6.68 5.61
C PHE A 114 -6.89 -5.92 6.63
N VAL A 115 -7.47 -4.85 7.18
CA VAL A 115 -6.81 -3.93 8.12
C VAL A 115 -7.56 -3.90 9.44
N GLY A 116 -6.80 -3.79 10.53
CA GLY A 116 -7.32 -3.73 11.90
C GLY A 116 -7.74 -2.33 12.32
N VAL A 117 -7.67 -2.10 13.63
CA VAL A 117 -8.03 -0.83 14.27
C VAL A 117 -6.91 0.23 14.13
N PRO A 118 -7.23 1.53 14.32
CA PRO A 118 -6.23 2.60 14.43
C PRO A 118 -5.20 2.37 15.54
N ARG A 119 -4.08 3.08 15.48
CA ARG A 119 -2.95 2.90 16.43
C ARG A 119 -3.31 3.18 17.88
N THR A 120 -4.30 4.03 18.13
CA THR A 120 -4.78 4.35 19.49
C THR A 120 -5.60 3.23 20.12
N MET A 121 -5.92 2.16 19.38
CA MET A 121 -6.68 1.00 19.84
C MET A 121 -5.80 -0.25 19.83
N SER A 122 -6.08 -1.18 20.75
CA SER A 122 -5.42 -2.49 20.80
C SER A 122 -6.07 -3.47 19.85
N ASP A 123 -5.30 -4.44 19.36
CA ASP A 123 -5.83 -5.58 18.59
C ASP A 123 -6.96 -6.25 19.41
N GLY A 124 -8.17 -6.29 18.84
CA GLY A 124 -9.36 -6.85 19.50
C GLY A 124 -10.28 -5.84 20.20
N ASP A 125 -9.91 -4.55 20.26
CA ASP A 125 -10.79 -3.50 20.81
C ASP A 125 -11.99 -3.18 19.89
N GLY A 126 -11.94 -3.64 18.63
CA GLY A 126 -13.07 -3.55 17.71
C GLY A 126 -14.13 -4.61 17.99
N SER A 127 -15.42 -4.24 17.92
CA SER A 127 -16.53 -5.18 18.08
C SER A 127 -16.82 -6.04 16.85
N GLY A 128 -16.10 -5.81 15.75
CA GLY A 128 -16.25 -6.50 14.47
C GLY A 128 -15.31 -7.70 14.31
N ILE A 129 -15.15 -8.14 13.07
CA ILE A 129 -14.32 -9.30 12.73
C ILE A 129 -12.83 -8.93 12.76
N PRO A 130 -11.98 -9.67 13.49
CA PRO A 130 -10.53 -9.48 13.41
C PRO A 130 -9.99 -9.70 11.98
N PRO A 131 -9.02 -8.90 11.51
CA PRO A 131 -8.49 -9.03 10.14
C PRO A 131 -7.96 -10.43 9.82
N THR A 132 -7.35 -11.09 10.81
CA THR A 132 -6.82 -12.45 10.65
C THR A 132 -7.92 -13.51 10.50
N ASP A 133 -9.09 -13.28 11.10
CA ASP A 133 -10.22 -14.20 10.96
C ASP A 133 -10.93 -14.00 9.63
N ALA A 134 -10.97 -12.76 9.12
CA ALA A 134 -11.50 -12.44 7.80
C ALA A 134 -10.80 -13.21 6.67
N LEU A 135 -9.49 -13.48 6.80
CA LEU A 135 -8.70 -14.26 5.83
C LEU A 135 -9.30 -15.64 5.56
N SER A 136 -9.72 -16.35 6.61
CA SER A 136 -10.31 -17.69 6.47
C SER A 136 -11.83 -17.69 6.35
N LYS A 137 -12.51 -16.65 6.85
CA LYS A 137 -13.98 -16.61 6.91
C LYS A 137 -14.63 -16.21 5.57
N PHE A 138 -13.89 -15.51 4.72
CA PHE A 138 -14.37 -14.98 3.45
C PHE A 138 -13.51 -15.44 2.26
N ASP A 139 -12.86 -16.59 2.39
CA ASP A 139 -12.08 -17.22 1.32
C ASP A 139 -12.96 -17.67 0.14
N ASP A 140 -14.27 -17.80 0.37
CA ASP A 140 -15.31 -18.05 -0.63
C ASP A 140 -15.71 -16.81 -1.45
N ILE A 141 -15.27 -15.61 -1.04
CA ILE A 141 -15.67 -14.33 -1.67
C ILE A 141 -14.47 -13.58 -2.26
N VAL A 142 -13.33 -13.58 -1.56
CA VAL A 142 -12.15 -12.81 -1.95
C VAL A 142 -11.02 -13.78 -2.23
N ASP A 143 -10.59 -13.85 -3.49
CA ASP A 143 -9.49 -14.74 -3.90
C ASP A 143 -8.14 -14.23 -3.40
N ASN A 144 -7.81 -12.96 -3.71
CA ASN A 144 -6.58 -12.32 -3.26
C ASN A 144 -6.83 -11.59 -1.94
N ARG A 145 -6.48 -12.28 -0.85
CA ARG A 145 -6.61 -11.81 0.53
C ARG A 145 -5.27 -11.30 1.02
N GLY A 146 -5.19 -10.00 1.21
CA GLY A 146 -3.98 -9.28 1.58
C GLY A 146 -3.90 -8.98 3.07
N VAL A 147 -2.68 -8.84 3.56
CA VAL A 147 -2.39 -8.34 4.92
C VAL A 147 -1.35 -7.23 4.91
N ILE A 148 -1.39 -6.36 5.91
CA ILE A 148 -0.30 -5.40 6.13
C ILE A 148 0.90 -6.12 6.77
N LEU A 149 2.08 -5.88 6.22
CA LEU A 149 3.37 -6.34 6.75
C LEU A 149 4.18 -5.12 7.21
N ILE A 150 4.62 -5.11 8.47
CA ILE A 150 5.43 -3.99 9.02
C ILE A 150 6.79 -4.54 9.47
N PRO A 151 7.81 -4.61 8.60
CA PRO A 151 9.05 -5.34 8.86
C PRO A 151 9.80 -4.88 10.12
N THR A 152 9.66 -3.61 10.50
CA THR A 152 10.31 -3.01 11.68
C THR A 152 9.57 -3.28 12.99
N ARG A 153 8.34 -3.78 12.95
CA ARG A 153 7.49 -3.97 14.14
C ARG A 153 7.96 -5.17 14.97
N SER A 154 8.02 -4.98 16.28
CA SER A 154 8.36 -6.07 17.21
C SER A 154 7.37 -7.24 17.09
N GLY A 155 7.92 -8.45 16.98
CA GLY A 155 7.14 -9.69 16.86
C GLY A 155 6.49 -9.90 15.49
N GLU A 156 6.81 -9.09 14.47
CA GLU A 156 6.14 -9.21 13.17
C GLU A 156 6.39 -10.56 12.48
N GLN A 157 7.51 -11.25 12.74
CA GLN A 157 7.77 -12.59 12.19
C GLN A 157 6.64 -13.58 12.55
N GLY A 158 6.30 -13.63 13.84
CA GLY A 158 5.22 -14.49 14.34
C GLY A 158 3.85 -14.03 13.85
N ARG A 159 3.61 -12.71 13.83
CA ARG A 159 2.36 -12.13 13.32
C ARG A 159 2.15 -12.46 11.84
N PHE A 160 3.20 -12.37 11.03
CA PHE A 160 3.14 -12.66 9.60
C PHE A 160 2.98 -14.15 9.33
N SER A 161 3.69 -15.02 10.06
CA SER A 161 3.47 -16.47 9.98
C SER A 161 2.01 -16.83 10.29
N PHE A 162 1.46 -16.27 11.37
CA PHE A 162 0.07 -16.51 11.74
C PHE A 162 -0.93 -16.02 10.68
N LYS A 163 -0.69 -14.85 10.07
CA LYS A 163 -1.49 -14.35 8.95
C LYS A 163 -1.43 -15.30 7.74
N CYS A 164 -0.26 -15.85 7.43
CA CYS A 164 -0.12 -16.85 6.35
C CYS A 164 -0.86 -18.16 6.67
N ASP A 165 -0.74 -18.66 7.91
CA ASP A 165 -1.48 -19.85 8.38
C ASP A 165 -3.01 -19.67 8.28
N LYS A 166 -3.48 -18.42 8.38
CA LYS A 166 -4.89 -18.04 8.24
C LYS A 166 -5.36 -17.85 6.79
N GLY A 167 -4.47 -18.02 5.80
CA GLY A 167 -4.82 -17.97 4.38
C GLY A 167 -4.55 -16.63 3.69
N ALA A 168 -3.64 -15.81 4.24
CA ALA A 168 -3.10 -14.66 3.50
C ALA A 168 -2.41 -15.12 2.22
N THR A 169 -2.79 -14.51 1.10
CA THR A 169 -2.27 -14.84 -0.24
C THR A 169 -1.21 -13.84 -0.71
N PHE A 170 -1.29 -12.60 -0.21
CA PHE A 170 -0.27 -11.59 -0.42
C PHE A 170 -0.13 -10.70 0.82
N ALA A 171 0.97 -9.97 0.88
CA ALA A 171 1.26 -8.99 1.91
C ALA A 171 1.63 -7.66 1.26
N MET A 172 1.03 -6.57 1.71
CA MET A 172 1.46 -5.22 1.34
C MET A 172 2.29 -4.67 2.49
N THR A 173 3.53 -4.25 2.22
CA THR A 173 4.35 -3.65 3.27
C THR A 173 3.79 -2.29 3.65
N GLN A 174 4.02 -1.85 4.89
CA GLN A 174 4.03 -0.42 5.18
C GLN A 174 5.08 0.27 4.29
N LEU A 175 4.94 1.59 4.10
CA LEU A 175 5.93 2.41 3.40
C LEU A 175 7.37 2.09 3.84
N LEU A 176 8.20 1.72 2.87
CA LEU A 176 9.59 1.34 3.08
C LEU A 176 10.51 2.56 2.96
N TYR A 177 11.10 2.95 4.09
CA TYR A 177 12.18 3.95 4.16
C TYR A 177 13.49 3.36 4.69
N SER A 178 13.57 2.03 4.74
CA SER A 178 14.77 1.24 4.99
C SER A 178 14.71 -0.10 4.26
N ASP A 179 15.82 -0.84 4.28
CA ASP A 179 15.92 -2.19 3.76
C ASP A 179 15.63 -3.26 4.84
N ALA A 180 14.99 -2.90 5.95
CA ALA A 180 14.62 -3.85 7.02
C ALA A 180 13.79 -5.05 6.51
N VAL A 181 12.98 -4.84 5.46
CA VAL A 181 12.21 -5.90 4.79
C VAL A 181 13.10 -7.03 4.24
N VAL A 182 14.33 -6.72 3.83
CA VAL A 182 15.29 -7.71 3.32
C VAL A 182 15.64 -8.72 4.41
N GLY A 183 16.09 -8.23 5.57
CA GLY A 183 16.43 -9.09 6.71
C GLY A 183 15.21 -9.86 7.21
N PHE A 184 14.05 -9.20 7.28
CA PHE A 184 12.79 -9.81 7.67
C PHE A 184 12.43 -11.01 6.77
N LEU A 185 12.37 -10.80 5.44
CA LEU A 185 11.97 -11.84 4.50
C LEU A 185 13.01 -12.95 4.37
N GLN A 186 14.30 -12.65 4.53
CA GLN A 186 15.36 -13.67 4.58
C GLN A 186 15.17 -14.61 5.77
N GLU A 187 14.90 -14.08 6.95
CA GLU A 187 14.61 -14.89 8.13
C GLU A 187 13.28 -15.65 7.97
N PHE A 188 12.23 -15.00 7.45
CA PHE A 188 10.94 -15.63 7.22
C PHE A 188 11.02 -16.81 6.24
N ALA A 189 11.79 -16.65 5.17
CA ALA A 189 12.03 -17.69 4.17
C ALA A 189 12.83 -18.88 4.72
N ARG A 190 13.68 -18.66 5.73
CA ARG A 190 14.43 -19.71 6.43
C ARG A 190 13.58 -20.44 7.46
N ALA A 191 12.68 -19.73 8.14
CA ALA A 191 11.88 -20.25 9.23
C ALA A 191 10.57 -20.92 8.78
N THR A 192 10.07 -20.60 7.59
CA THR A 192 8.76 -21.04 7.10
C THR A 192 8.79 -21.43 5.62
N GLU A 193 7.84 -22.29 5.21
CA GLU A 193 7.60 -22.63 3.79
C GLU A 193 6.67 -21.63 3.09
N HIS A 194 6.06 -20.70 3.84
CA HIS A 194 5.12 -19.72 3.30
C HIS A 194 5.79 -18.83 2.24
N ARG A 195 5.15 -18.70 1.07
CA ARG A 195 5.59 -17.81 -0.03
C ARG A 195 4.40 -17.01 -0.59
N PRO A 196 3.69 -16.22 0.25
CA PRO A 196 2.70 -15.28 -0.28
C PRO A 196 3.40 -14.25 -1.18
N GLU A 197 2.65 -13.65 -2.10
CA GLU A 197 3.18 -12.52 -2.85
C GLU A 197 3.46 -11.33 -1.94
N VAL A 198 4.53 -10.57 -2.21
CA VAL A 198 4.87 -9.37 -1.44
C VAL A 198 4.76 -8.13 -2.35
N LEU A 199 3.77 -7.28 -2.04
CA LEU A 199 3.62 -5.93 -2.55
C LEU A 199 4.55 -5.00 -1.74
N LEU A 200 5.68 -4.62 -2.31
CA LEU A 200 6.67 -3.74 -1.68
C LEU A 200 6.27 -2.28 -1.88
N SER A 201 5.98 -1.58 -0.78
CA SER A 201 5.48 -0.20 -0.77
C SER A 201 6.60 0.85 -0.75
N PHE A 202 6.73 1.63 -1.81
CA PHE A 202 7.69 2.72 -1.93
C PHE A 202 6.98 4.07 -2.03
N GLY A 203 7.24 4.94 -1.05
CA GLY A 203 6.65 6.26 -0.95
C GLY A 203 7.55 7.37 -1.49
N PHE A 204 6.99 8.31 -2.24
CA PHE A 204 7.70 9.53 -2.60
C PHE A 204 7.67 10.56 -1.46
N VAL A 205 8.84 11.13 -1.11
CA VAL A 205 8.97 12.18 -0.10
C VAL A 205 9.08 13.56 -0.75
N PRO A 206 8.07 14.45 -0.67
CA PRO A 206 8.20 15.82 -1.16
C PRO A 206 8.83 16.74 -0.10
N LYS A 207 9.34 17.91 -0.53
CA LYS A 207 9.83 18.97 0.38
C LYS A 207 8.76 19.46 1.37
N LEU A 208 7.48 19.28 1.03
CA LEU A 208 6.36 19.62 1.91
C LEU A 208 6.38 18.80 3.22
N GLU A 209 6.95 17.59 3.20
CA GLU A 209 7.10 16.74 4.38
C GLU A 209 7.86 17.45 5.50
N SER A 210 8.85 18.29 5.19
CA SER A 210 9.63 19.03 6.20
C SER A 210 8.80 20.04 7.00
N LYS A 211 7.57 20.33 6.56
CA LYS A 211 6.64 21.27 7.21
C LYS A 211 5.44 20.56 7.81
N VAL A 212 4.94 19.52 7.14
CA VAL A 212 3.69 18.86 7.51
C VAL A 212 3.93 17.61 8.36
N GLY A 213 4.95 16.80 8.06
CA GLY A 213 5.25 15.59 8.83
C GLY A 213 4.24 14.45 8.64
N LEU A 214 3.61 14.34 7.46
CA LEU A 214 2.59 13.30 7.25
C LEU A 214 3.23 11.92 7.19
N ILE A 215 4.33 11.79 6.44
CA ILE A 215 5.03 10.53 6.26
C ILE A 215 5.66 10.10 7.59
N ASP A 216 6.30 11.04 8.30
CA ASP A 216 6.83 10.82 9.65
C ASP A 216 5.75 10.30 10.61
N TRP A 217 4.53 10.86 10.53
CA TRP A 217 3.36 10.40 11.28
C TRP A 217 2.85 9.02 10.81
N LEU A 218 2.82 8.73 9.51
CA LEU A 218 2.32 7.45 8.97
C LEU A 218 3.16 6.25 9.42
N ILE A 219 4.49 6.42 9.51
CA ILE A 219 5.42 5.32 9.82
C ILE A 219 5.75 5.19 11.31
N GLN A 220 5.27 6.10 12.15
CA GLN A 220 5.73 6.24 13.53
C GLN A 220 5.53 4.97 14.38
N ASP A 221 6.53 4.68 15.21
CA ASP A 221 6.52 3.64 16.25
C ASP A 221 7.43 4.09 17.40
N PRO A 222 6.91 4.86 18.37
CA PRO A 222 7.73 5.46 19.42
C PRO A 222 8.54 4.42 20.22
N GLY A 223 9.85 4.66 20.34
CA GLY A 223 10.77 3.76 21.04
C GLY A 223 11.38 2.67 20.15
N ASN A 224 11.00 2.60 18.87
CA ASN A 224 11.60 1.70 17.90
C ASN A 224 12.77 2.37 17.16
N GLU A 225 13.99 1.89 17.42
CA GLU A 225 15.20 2.45 16.79
C GLU A 225 15.24 2.29 15.26
N ALA A 226 14.62 1.23 14.71
CA ALA A 226 14.57 1.04 13.27
C ALA A 226 13.69 2.11 12.61
N VAL A 227 12.52 2.37 13.20
CA VAL A 227 11.61 3.41 12.73
C VAL A 227 12.20 4.82 12.93
N ALA A 228 12.93 5.05 14.03
CA ALA A 228 13.63 6.33 14.22
C ALA A 228 14.63 6.61 13.07
N ARG A 229 15.36 5.59 12.60
CA ARG A 229 16.25 5.72 11.43
C ARG A 229 15.49 5.97 10.13
N GLU A 230 14.34 5.33 9.95
CA GLU A 230 13.45 5.58 8.80
C GLU A 230 12.93 7.03 8.80
N GLN A 231 12.50 7.53 9.96
CA GLN A 231 12.06 8.91 10.14
C GLN A 231 13.19 9.92 9.89
N ASP A 232 14.42 9.63 10.34
CA ASP A 232 15.59 10.48 10.05
C ASP A 232 15.93 10.49 8.55
N PHE A 233 15.80 9.34 7.88
CA PHE A 233 15.97 9.27 6.44
C PHE A 233 14.89 10.09 5.71
N VAL A 234 13.61 9.97 6.08
CA VAL A 234 12.51 10.79 5.55
C VAL A 234 12.78 12.28 5.74
N LYS A 235 13.22 12.72 6.93
CA LYS A 235 13.59 14.12 7.19
C LYS A 235 14.72 14.59 6.28
N SER A 236 15.74 13.75 6.07
CA SER A 236 16.85 14.07 5.17
C SER A 236 16.39 14.23 3.72
N LEU A 237 15.54 13.32 3.22
CA LEU A 237 14.97 13.37 1.88
C LEU A 237 14.12 14.63 1.66
N ALA A 238 13.29 14.98 2.66
CA ALA A 238 12.45 16.16 2.63
C ALA A 238 13.27 17.47 2.61
N ALA A 239 14.44 17.48 3.23
CA ALA A 239 15.33 18.64 3.27
C ALA A 239 16.19 18.81 1.99
N CYS A 240 16.40 17.73 1.22
CA CYS A 240 17.26 17.75 0.03
C CYS A 240 16.54 18.21 -1.25
N GLU A 241 17.33 18.78 -2.16
CA GLU A 241 16.90 19.14 -3.51
C GLU A 241 16.58 17.90 -4.37
N PRO A 242 15.70 17.99 -5.38
CA PRO A 242 15.22 16.84 -6.15
C PRO A 242 16.32 15.93 -6.72
N ASP A 243 17.38 16.51 -7.28
CA ASP A 243 18.49 15.76 -7.89
C ASP A 243 19.32 14.95 -6.88
N VAL A 244 19.24 15.31 -5.60
CA VAL A 244 19.88 14.58 -4.50
C VAL A 244 18.91 13.56 -3.88
N ARG A 245 17.62 13.88 -3.87
CA ARG A 245 16.57 13.03 -3.27
C ARG A 245 16.28 11.79 -4.10
N ARG A 246 16.10 11.96 -5.42
CA ARG A 246 15.68 10.87 -6.31
C ARG A 246 16.67 9.70 -6.31
N PRO A 247 18.00 9.91 -6.46
CA PRO A 247 18.96 8.81 -6.40
C PRO A 247 18.91 8.04 -5.07
N GLN A 248 18.66 8.71 -3.94
CA GLN A 248 18.57 8.03 -2.64
C GLN A 248 17.34 7.13 -2.51
N LEU A 249 16.19 7.57 -3.02
CA LEU A 249 14.97 6.75 -3.08
C LEU A 249 15.16 5.55 -4.02
N VAL A 250 15.74 5.79 -5.21
CA VAL A 250 16.04 4.75 -6.19
C VAL A 250 17.07 3.74 -5.65
N ASP A 251 18.08 4.19 -4.93
CA ASP A 251 19.07 3.30 -4.32
C ASP A 251 18.46 2.43 -3.22
N LEU A 252 17.52 2.96 -2.43
CA LEU A 252 16.76 2.15 -1.48
C LEU A 252 15.94 1.08 -2.21
N TYR A 253 15.23 1.46 -3.27
CA TYR A 253 14.46 0.54 -4.11
C TYR A 253 15.35 -0.62 -4.62
N LYS A 254 16.50 -0.30 -5.19
CA LYS A 254 17.48 -1.29 -5.67
C LYS A 254 17.91 -2.26 -4.58
N ARG A 255 18.34 -1.74 -3.42
CA ARG A 255 18.78 -2.58 -2.29
C ARG A 255 17.68 -3.53 -1.81
N VAL A 256 16.43 -3.05 -1.75
CA VAL A 256 15.29 -3.89 -1.36
C VAL A 256 15.06 -4.99 -2.40
N ILE A 257 14.95 -4.64 -3.68
CA ILE A 257 14.72 -5.61 -4.76
C ILE A 257 15.83 -6.66 -4.79
N ASP A 258 17.10 -6.25 -4.81
CA ASP A 258 18.25 -7.15 -4.85
C ASP A 258 18.31 -8.07 -3.62
N GLY A 259 17.87 -7.56 -2.47
CA GLY A 259 17.84 -8.32 -1.23
C GLY A 259 16.74 -9.39 -1.16
N VAL A 260 15.66 -9.25 -1.95
CA VAL A 260 14.47 -10.11 -1.85
C VAL A 260 14.16 -10.93 -3.10
N ALA A 261 14.67 -10.57 -4.27
CA ALA A 261 14.32 -11.19 -5.56
C ALA A 261 14.53 -12.71 -5.59
N ASP A 262 15.61 -13.19 -4.97
CA ASP A 262 16.00 -14.61 -5.00
C ASP A 262 15.44 -15.43 -3.82
N LEU A 263 14.58 -14.84 -2.97
CA LEU A 263 14.01 -15.52 -1.80
C LEU A 263 12.81 -16.43 -2.12
N GLY A 264 12.33 -16.39 -3.36
CA GLY A 264 11.24 -17.23 -3.87
C GLY A 264 9.83 -16.73 -3.55
N PHE A 265 9.69 -15.49 -3.05
CA PHE A 265 8.37 -14.82 -3.01
C PHE A 265 8.05 -14.27 -4.40
N PRO A 266 6.80 -14.40 -4.89
CA PRO A 266 6.32 -13.52 -5.94
C PRO A 266 6.41 -12.06 -5.46
N LEU A 267 6.93 -11.17 -6.29
CA LEU A 267 7.15 -9.78 -5.93
C LEU A 267 6.30 -8.87 -6.81
N SER A 268 5.77 -7.85 -6.17
CA SER A 268 5.00 -6.77 -6.79
C SER A 268 5.42 -5.44 -6.17
N VAL A 269 5.11 -4.36 -6.86
CA VAL A 269 5.47 -3.01 -6.43
C VAL A 269 4.21 -2.24 -6.09
N HIS A 270 4.25 -1.49 -5.01
CA HIS A 270 3.22 -0.53 -4.64
C HIS A 270 3.87 0.85 -4.51
N PHE A 271 3.39 1.82 -5.29
CA PHE A 271 3.84 3.20 -5.20
C PHE A 271 2.84 4.06 -4.47
N GLU A 272 3.33 4.95 -3.63
CA GLU A 272 2.52 5.91 -2.91
C GLU A 272 3.08 7.32 -3.09
N ALA A 273 2.20 8.28 -3.33
CA ALA A 273 2.50 9.70 -3.23
C ALA A 273 1.61 10.28 -2.11
N PRO A 274 2.06 10.24 -0.83
CA PRO A 274 1.20 10.54 0.34
C PRO A 274 0.58 11.95 0.32
N TYR A 275 1.15 12.86 -0.48
CA TYR A 275 0.70 14.23 -0.67
C TYR A 275 -0.11 14.45 -1.97
N GLY A 276 -0.50 13.37 -2.65
CA GLY A 276 -1.16 13.40 -3.95
C GLY A 276 -0.19 13.29 -5.13
N LEU A 277 -0.74 13.04 -6.32
CA LEU A 277 0.04 12.81 -7.52
C LEU A 277 0.85 14.04 -7.91
N ALA A 278 2.16 13.86 -8.06
CA ALA A 278 3.08 14.94 -8.39
C ALA A 278 4.11 14.49 -9.44
N LYS A 279 4.43 15.39 -10.36
CA LYS A 279 5.41 15.16 -11.43
C LYS A 279 6.75 14.56 -10.92
N PRO A 280 7.39 15.08 -9.85
CA PRO A 280 8.63 14.49 -9.34
C PRO A 280 8.49 13.07 -8.76
N ALA A 281 7.29 12.69 -8.32
CA ALA A 281 7.03 11.33 -7.85
C ALA A 281 7.06 10.35 -9.03
N PHE A 282 6.37 10.68 -10.13
CA PHE A 282 6.36 9.84 -11.34
C PHE A 282 7.73 9.75 -12.01
N GLU A 283 8.52 10.83 -12.01
CA GLU A 283 9.91 10.77 -12.47
C GLU A 283 10.74 9.78 -11.65
N THR A 284 10.53 9.74 -10.33
CA THR A 284 11.21 8.80 -9.43
C THR A 284 10.72 7.36 -9.65
N PHE A 285 9.41 7.16 -9.77
CA PHE A 285 8.82 5.84 -10.02
C PHE A 285 9.27 5.27 -11.37
N ALA A 286 9.40 6.10 -12.40
CA ALA A 286 9.93 5.68 -13.69
C ALA A 286 11.36 5.15 -13.58
N GLU A 287 12.24 5.84 -12.84
CA GLU A 287 13.62 5.40 -12.62
C GLU A 287 13.68 4.10 -11.78
N MET A 288 12.79 3.93 -10.80
CA MET A 288 12.65 2.67 -10.05
C MET A 288 12.19 1.53 -10.97
N LEU A 289 11.16 1.77 -11.78
CA LEU A 289 10.64 0.77 -12.70
C LEU A 289 11.60 0.44 -13.85
N GLU A 290 12.46 1.38 -14.28
CA GLU A 290 13.54 1.10 -15.22
C GLU A 290 14.55 0.10 -14.65
N TYR A 291 14.83 0.20 -13.34
CA TYR A 291 15.70 -0.76 -12.66
C TYR A 291 15.08 -2.16 -12.60
N TRP A 292 13.87 -2.26 -12.05
CA TRP A 292 13.18 -3.53 -11.90
C TRP A 292 11.67 -3.32 -11.88
N SER A 293 10.94 -4.26 -12.43
CA SER A 293 9.48 -4.31 -12.43
C SER A 293 9.05 -5.77 -12.50
N PRO A 294 7.94 -6.13 -11.87
CA PRO A 294 7.45 -7.50 -11.93
C PRO A 294 7.12 -7.87 -13.39
N VAL A 295 7.47 -9.09 -13.77
CA VAL A 295 7.10 -9.64 -15.08
C VAL A 295 5.70 -10.21 -14.95
N PRO A 296 4.69 -9.70 -15.69
CA PRO A 296 3.37 -10.29 -15.68
C PRO A 296 3.47 -11.77 -16.01
N ALA A 297 2.70 -12.61 -15.33
CA ALA A 297 2.60 -14.02 -15.74
C ALA A 297 2.09 -14.01 -17.20
N THR A 298 2.94 -14.42 -18.14
CA THR A 298 2.53 -14.57 -19.54
C THR A 298 1.37 -15.54 -19.58
N SER A 299 0.21 -15.05 -20.01
CA SER A 299 -1.00 -15.85 -20.25
C SER A 299 -0.77 -16.86 -21.36
#